data_AF-A0A1V1P784-F1
#
_entry.id   AF-A0A1V1P784-F1
#
_cell.length_a   1.000
_cell.length_b   1.000
_cell.length_c   1.000
_cell.angle_alpha   90.00
_cell.angle_beta   90.00
_cell.angle_gamma   90.00
#
_symmetry.space_group_name_H-M   'P 1'
#
loop_
_entity.id
_entity.type
_entity.pdbx_description
1 polymer ?
#
loop_
_entity_poly.entity_id
_entity_poly.type
_entity_poly.pdbx_seq_one_letter_code
_entity_poly.pdbx_strand_id
1 'polypeptide(L)'
;MQQKNHFMYLWAVISIFISGCVAQTSQVSTFPNTTEIPEDTPQHTTSCHLTETKPRPSWIDHPPKTDQYLFGVGAAPRQEPVSNQIKAGRILAMQDISSQIQVHIKSLYQETQTHNKSDIHSQIQQKTEALLRGIEYVDQWNDISQCTVYVLASVPLTLEAPVSQLRMNNVPELRQSGIVSNIEAEGTCLIEGISPDQAQTIAIQRARASAIRKACGIEMKGAQVVKDSTMVLDFIQSYSKGYITKEKVRWYPVKQFQESLDKPPVLEHHVRILVDVYIPKKRSDQTFLTATLNKSVFSGGECATLSIQSKKACQVAVFNIMADDHVMMLHPHPMRPLKTLLPNHPFKIDNLYPEPLAKENHNVEALFICASVSNQVNFDALFPNDTLMTFVDFFKRYAKIADLCSDRLITYEVFRK
;
A
#
# COMPACT_ATOMS: atom_id res chain seq x y z
N MET A 1 35.36 -18.67 59.53
CA MET A 1 33.88 -18.56 59.50
C MET A 1 33.44 -18.88 58.07
N GLN A 2 33.18 -20.10 57.60
CA GLN A 2 32.51 -21.30 58.11
C GLN A 2 30.97 -21.23 58.17
N GLN A 3 30.33 -21.61 57.06
CA GLN A 3 29.04 -22.35 56.92
C GLN A 3 28.83 -22.53 55.40
N LYS A 4 28.99 -23.69 54.74
CA LYS A 4 28.46 -25.06 54.85
C LYS A 4 26.93 -25.21 54.69
N ASN A 5 26.58 -25.62 53.47
CA ASN A 5 25.86 -26.85 53.08
C ASN A 5 24.33 -27.04 53.25
N HIS A 6 23.83 -27.79 52.25
CA HIS A 6 22.58 -28.55 52.08
C HIS A 6 21.46 -27.82 51.32
N PHE A 7 21.01 -28.31 50.16
CA PHE A 7 20.35 -29.60 50.00
C PHE A 7 20.57 -30.27 48.63
N MET A 8 20.57 -31.59 48.64
CA MET A 8 20.81 -32.55 47.57
C MET A 8 19.53 -33.41 47.38
N TYR A 9 19.47 -34.15 46.26
CA TYR A 9 18.57 -35.27 45.86
C TYR A 9 17.47 -34.94 44.83
N LEU A 10 17.60 -35.40 43.56
CA LEU A 10 17.33 -36.76 42.98
C LEU A 10 15.83 -36.88 42.62
N TRP A 11 15.43 -37.13 41.36
CA TRP A 11 15.37 -38.46 40.75
C TRP A 11 15.25 -38.39 39.21
N ALA A 12 15.87 -39.36 38.54
CA ALA A 12 15.79 -39.66 37.12
C ALA A 12 14.57 -40.54 36.79
N VAL A 13 14.03 -40.50 35.56
CA VAL A 13 13.61 -41.69 34.81
C VAL A 13 13.75 -41.43 33.29
N ILE A 14 14.46 -42.38 32.67
CA ILE A 14 14.66 -42.64 31.25
C ILE A 14 13.40 -43.29 30.65
N SER A 15 13.00 -42.93 29.44
CA SER A 15 12.24 -43.83 28.57
C SER A 15 12.58 -43.63 27.10
N ILE A 16 13.04 -44.75 26.55
CA ILE A 16 13.43 -45.05 25.18
C ILE A 16 12.19 -45.54 24.44
N PHE A 17 11.91 -45.01 23.25
CA PHE A 17 11.11 -45.66 22.18
C PHE A 17 11.72 -45.23 20.85
N ILE A 18 12.61 -46.05 20.27
CA ILE A 18 12.35 -47.12 19.29
C ILE A 18 11.71 -46.61 17.99
N SER A 19 12.61 -46.49 17.00
CA SER A 19 12.49 -46.73 15.56
C SER A 19 11.17 -47.31 15.03
N GLY A 20 10.65 -46.71 13.98
CA GLY A 20 9.58 -47.25 13.15
C GLY A 20 9.62 -46.68 11.73
N CYS A 21 10.56 -47.17 10.92
CA CYS A 21 10.48 -47.04 9.46
C CYS A 21 9.25 -47.81 8.96
N VAL A 22 8.33 -47.13 8.29
CA VAL A 22 7.31 -47.77 7.46
C VAL A 22 7.46 -47.23 6.05
N ALA A 23 7.94 -48.10 5.16
CA ALA A 23 7.84 -47.91 3.73
C ALA A 23 6.40 -48.22 3.29
N GLN A 24 5.73 -47.26 2.67
CA GLN A 24 4.48 -47.51 1.93
C GLN A 24 4.75 -47.41 0.44
N THR A 25 5.04 -48.56 -0.16
CA THR A 25 4.70 -48.90 -1.54
C THR A 25 3.19 -49.11 -1.64
N SER A 26 2.51 -48.34 -2.50
CA SER A 26 1.21 -48.67 -3.09
C SER A 26 1.03 -47.78 -4.33
N GLN A 27 1.25 -48.33 -5.52
CA GLN A 27 0.24 -48.94 -6.41
C GLN A 27 -0.14 -47.97 -7.53
N VAL A 28 0.44 -48.25 -8.70
CA VAL A 28 0.06 -47.73 -10.01
C VAL A 28 -1.32 -48.32 -10.34
N SER A 29 -2.36 -47.49 -10.31
CA SER A 29 -3.65 -47.82 -10.89
C SER A 29 -3.64 -47.42 -12.36
N THR A 30 -3.44 -48.41 -13.23
CA THR A 30 -3.82 -48.35 -14.65
C THR A 30 -5.34 -48.24 -14.75
N PHE A 31 -5.84 -47.12 -15.27
CA PHE A 31 -7.22 -47.01 -15.73
C PHE A 31 -7.30 -47.30 -17.24
N PRO A 32 -8.37 -47.98 -17.70
CA PRO A 32 -8.54 -48.39 -19.08
C PRO A 32 -8.92 -47.24 -20.00
N ASN A 33 -8.50 -47.42 -21.25
CA ASN A 33 -8.89 -46.67 -22.43
C ASN A 33 -10.41 -46.67 -22.70
N THR A 34 -10.81 -45.62 -23.42
CA THR A 34 -11.99 -45.51 -24.30
C THR A 34 -13.32 -45.15 -23.66
N THR A 35 -13.74 -43.90 -23.84
CA THR A 35 -15.00 -43.61 -24.57
C THR A 35 -14.89 -42.21 -25.18
N GLU A 36 -14.76 -42.15 -26.51
CA GLU A 36 -14.99 -40.94 -27.28
C GLU A 36 -16.46 -40.54 -27.13
N ILE A 37 -16.71 -39.33 -26.63
CA ILE A 37 -18.01 -38.66 -26.71
C ILE A 37 -17.79 -37.42 -27.61
N PRO A 38 -18.54 -37.27 -28.71
CA PRO A 38 -18.47 -36.08 -29.53
C PRO A 38 -19.21 -34.95 -28.82
N GLU A 39 -18.48 -34.02 -28.20
CA GLU A 39 -19.05 -32.80 -27.64
C GLU A 39 -19.13 -31.72 -28.73
N ASP A 40 -20.29 -31.71 -29.38
CA ASP A 40 -20.81 -30.64 -30.21
C ASP A 40 -20.93 -29.38 -29.34
N THR A 41 -19.89 -28.54 -29.35
CA THR A 41 -19.90 -27.27 -28.61
C THR A 41 -20.55 -26.19 -29.47
N PRO A 42 -21.65 -25.56 -29.04
CA PRO A 42 -22.21 -24.43 -29.75
C PRO A 42 -21.21 -23.28 -29.69
N GLN A 43 -20.75 -22.83 -30.87
CA GLN A 43 -19.98 -21.61 -31.03
C GLN A 43 -20.81 -20.42 -30.51
N HIS A 44 -20.66 -20.09 -29.23
CA HIS A 44 -21.04 -18.78 -28.72
C HIS A 44 -20.09 -17.76 -29.35
N THR A 45 -20.49 -17.22 -30.50
CA THR A 45 -19.90 -16.02 -31.08
C THR A 45 -20.13 -14.88 -30.09
N THR A 46 -19.17 -14.70 -29.18
CA THR A 46 -19.11 -13.56 -28.25
C THR A 46 -18.88 -12.30 -29.06
N SER A 47 -19.95 -11.75 -29.62
CA SER A 47 -20.02 -10.48 -30.32
C SER A 47 -19.33 -9.39 -29.48
N CYS A 48 -18.36 -8.69 -30.08
CA CYS A 48 -17.68 -7.56 -29.46
C CYS A 48 -18.59 -6.33 -29.53
N HIS A 49 -18.86 -5.68 -28.40
CA HIS A 49 -19.73 -4.49 -28.33
C HIS A 49 -18.98 -3.17 -28.57
N LEU A 50 -17.72 -3.22 -29.03
CA LEU A 50 -16.97 -2.03 -29.40
C LEU A 50 -17.44 -1.50 -30.76
N THR A 51 -17.54 -0.19 -30.86
CA THR A 51 -17.70 0.52 -32.13
C THR A 51 -16.42 1.32 -32.38
N GLU A 52 -15.92 1.26 -33.61
CA GLU A 52 -14.79 2.08 -34.05
C GLU A 52 -15.03 2.54 -35.48
N THR A 53 -14.79 3.83 -35.73
CA THR A 53 -14.88 4.45 -37.04
C THR A 53 -13.56 5.07 -37.48
N LYS A 54 -12.57 5.13 -36.58
CA LYS A 54 -11.24 5.66 -36.86
C LYS A 54 -10.31 4.57 -37.42
N PRO A 55 -9.47 4.89 -38.42
CA PRO A 55 -8.39 3.99 -38.84
C PRO A 55 -7.40 3.75 -37.70
N ARG A 56 -6.73 2.59 -37.70
CA ARG A 56 -5.72 2.23 -36.70
C ARG A 56 -4.64 3.32 -36.61
N PRO A 57 -4.48 4.00 -35.47
CA PRO A 57 -3.47 5.02 -35.30
C PRO A 57 -2.05 4.44 -35.28
N SER A 58 -1.09 5.18 -35.83
CA SER A 58 0.33 4.79 -35.83
C SER A 58 0.94 4.74 -34.43
N TRP A 59 0.38 5.45 -33.45
CA TRP A 59 0.90 5.48 -32.08
C TRP A 59 0.77 4.15 -31.33
N ILE A 60 -0.07 3.23 -31.83
CA ILE A 60 -0.21 1.89 -31.25
C ILE A 60 1.08 1.09 -31.45
N ASP A 61 1.65 1.16 -32.64
CA ASP A 61 2.87 0.43 -33.00
C ASP A 61 4.12 1.27 -32.71
N HIS A 62 3.99 2.60 -32.80
CA HIS A 62 5.07 3.56 -32.61
C HIS A 62 4.61 4.76 -31.75
N PRO A 63 4.60 4.62 -30.42
CA PRO A 63 4.24 5.71 -29.52
C PRO A 63 5.09 6.96 -29.81
N PRO A 64 4.52 8.19 -29.75
CA PRO A 64 5.27 9.40 -29.97
C PRO A 64 6.46 9.50 -29.01
N LYS A 65 7.58 10.03 -29.51
CA LYS A 65 8.78 10.28 -28.69
C LYS A 65 9.18 11.73 -28.84
N THR A 66 9.27 12.43 -27.72
CA THR A 66 9.73 13.82 -27.66
C THR A 66 10.49 14.04 -26.36
N ASP A 67 11.44 14.95 -26.34
CA ASP A 67 12.20 15.28 -25.11
C ASP A 67 11.36 16.09 -24.10
N GLN A 68 10.17 16.54 -24.51
CA GLN A 68 9.28 17.40 -23.71
C GLN A 68 8.14 16.64 -23.05
N TYR A 69 7.83 15.42 -23.50
CA TYR A 69 6.70 14.62 -23.02
C TYR A 69 7.06 13.15 -22.92
N LEU A 70 6.55 12.49 -21.88
CA LEU A 70 6.44 11.03 -21.85
C LEU A 70 5.06 10.63 -22.34
N PHE A 71 5.00 9.51 -23.06
CA PHE A 71 3.76 8.95 -23.58
C PHE A 71 3.60 7.52 -23.09
N GLY A 72 2.40 7.18 -22.59
CA GLY A 72 2.09 5.81 -22.21
C GLY A 72 0.93 5.25 -23.00
N VAL A 73 1.02 3.96 -23.32
CA VAL A 73 -0.02 3.23 -24.05
C VAL A 73 -0.60 2.14 -23.18
N GLY A 74 -1.93 2.15 -23.03
CA GLY A 74 -2.65 1.11 -22.31
C GLY A 74 -3.56 0.32 -23.25
N ALA A 75 -3.39 -1.00 -23.30
CA ALA A 75 -4.22 -1.90 -24.09
C ALA A 75 -5.08 -2.78 -23.16
N ALA A 76 -6.38 -2.53 -23.11
CA ALA A 76 -7.30 -3.25 -22.24
C ALA A 76 -8.14 -4.26 -23.03
N PRO A 77 -8.06 -5.57 -22.71
CA PRO A 77 -8.89 -6.60 -23.35
C PRO A 77 -10.35 -6.46 -22.93
N ARG A 78 -11.24 -7.22 -23.57
CA ARG A 78 -12.69 -7.15 -23.38
C ARG A 78 -13.08 -7.15 -21.89
N GLN A 79 -13.85 -6.14 -21.49
CA GLN A 79 -14.52 -6.08 -20.20
C GLN A 79 -15.96 -5.56 -20.37
N GLU A 80 -16.87 -6.07 -19.56
CA GLU A 80 -18.25 -5.59 -19.52
C GLU A 80 -18.50 -4.74 -18.25
N PRO A 81 -19.18 -3.59 -18.37
CA PRO A 81 -19.44 -2.84 -19.61
C PRO A 81 -18.16 -2.26 -20.26
N VAL A 82 -18.24 -1.84 -21.53
CA VAL A 82 -17.15 -1.17 -22.28
C VAL A 82 -16.53 0.02 -21.51
N SER A 83 -17.31 0.70 -20.66
CA SER A 83 -16.78 1.78 -19.81
C SER A 83 -15.72 1.29 -18.81
N ASN A 84 -15.79 0.05 -18.32
CA ASN A 84 -14.74 -0.58 -17.51
C ASN A 84 -13.49 -0.84 -18.35
N GLN A 85 -13.66 -1.30 -19.57
CA GLN A 85 -12.55 -1.53 -20.50
C GLN A 85 -11.78 -0.24 -20.81
N ILE A 86 -12.48 0.87 -21.06
CA ILE A 86 -11.87 2.19 -21.24
C ILE A 86 -11.15 2.65 -19.96
N LYS A 87 -11.77 2.43 -18.78
CA LYS A 87 -11.14 2.75 -17.49
C LYS A 87 -9.85 1.94 -17.30
N ALA A 88 -9.86 0.65 -17.63
CA ALA A 88 -8.68 -0.20 -17.57
C ALA A 88 -7.58 0.27 -18.53
N GLY A 89 -7.92 0.64 -19.78
CA GLY A 89 -6.95 1.17 -20.74
C GLY A 89 -6.27 2.45 -20.25
N ARG A 90 -7.03 3.35 -19.62
CA ARG A 90 -6.50 4.58 -19.00
C ARG A 90 -5.51 4.31 -17.86
N ILE A 91 -5.71 3.22 -17.12
CA ILE A 91 -4.86 2.85 -15.98
C ILE A 91 -3.57 2.21 -16.46
N LEU A 92 -3.67 1.33 -17.46
CA LEU A 92 -2.51 0.72 -18.09
C LEU A 92 -1.62 1.81 -18.74
N ALA A 93 -2.23 2.80 -19.42
CA ALA A 93 -1.50 3.93 -19.98
C ALA A 93 -0.80 4.78 -18.89
N MET A 94 -1.46 4.98 -17.75
CA MET A 94 -0.88 5.68 -16.60
C MET A 94 0.26 4.89 -15.94
N GLN A 95 0.14 3.55 -15.86
CA GLN A 95 1.19 2.68 -15.33
C GLN A 95 2.44 2.69 -16.23
N ASP A 96 2.25 2.71 -17.55
CA ASP A 96 3.33 2.86 -18.51
C ASP A 96 4.06 4.20 -18.31
N ILE A 97 3.32 5.32 -18.24
CA ILE A 97 3.89 6.64 -17.89
C ILE A 97 4.63 6.61 -16.56
N SER A 98 4.06 6.02 -15.50
CA SER A 98 4.69 5.95 -14.19
C SER A 98 6.02 5.21 -14.24
N SER A 99 6.09 4.12 -15.00
CA SER A 99 7.32 3.34 -15.20
C SER A 99 8.38 4.16 -15.93
N GLN A 100 7.97 4.91 -16.97
CA GLN A 100 8.87 5.79 -17.71
C GLN A 100 9.37 6.97 -16.87
N ILE A 101 8.52 7.57 -16.04
CA ILE A 101 8.91 8.64 -15.09
C ILE A 101 9.98 8.12 -14.14
N GLN A 102 9.82 6.92 -13.58
CA GLN A 102 10.82 6.34 -12.68
C GLN A 102 12.16 6.15 -13.37
N VAL A 103 12.18 5.64 -14.61
CA VAL A 103 13.40 5.47 -15.40
C VAL A 103 14.04 6.82 -15.71
N HIS A 104 13.26 7.79 -16.19
CA HIS A 104 13.73 9.13 -16.54
C HIS A 104 14.32 9.87 -15.34
N ILE A 105 13.63 9.85 -14.21
CA ILE A 105 14.11 10.48 -12.99
C ILE A 105 15.39 9.76 -12.50
N LYS A 106 15.42 8.42 -12.52
CA LYS A 106 16.59 7.65 -12.10
C LYS A 106 17.82 7.97 -12.96
N SER A 107 17.66 8.18 -14.27
CA SER A 107 18.78 8.58 -15.14
C SER A 107 19.31 9.96 -14.79
N LEU A 108 18.44 10.95 -14.55
CA LEU A 108 18.84 12.30 -14.12
C LEU A 108 19.64 12.30 -12.80
N TYR A 109 19.29 11.40 -11.88
CA TYR A 109 20.00 11.28 -10.59
C TYR A 109 21.27 10.42 -10.68
N GLN A 110 21.40 9.53 -11.66
CA GLN A 110 22.64 8.81 -11.93
C GLN A 110 23.70 9.70 -12.57
N GLU A 111 23.29 10.67 -13.39
CA GLU A 111 24.19 11.64 -14.04
C GLU A 111 24.73 12.69 -13.04
N THR A 112 24.03 12.95 -11.94
CA THR A 112 24.35 14.05 -10.99
C THR A 112 25.16 13.61 -9.74
N GLN A 113 25.87 12.48 -9.78
CA GLN A 113 26.60 11.97 -8.61
C GLN A 113 27.68 12.93 -8.08
N THR A 114 27.37 13.66 -7.00
CA THR A 114 28.26 13.90 -5.85
C THR A 114 27.41 14.17 -4.59
N HIS A 115 27.50 13.29 -3.59
CA HIS A 115 27.13 13.50 -2.18
C HIS A 115 25.65 13.81 -1.78
N ASN A 116 24.75 12.82 -1.81
CA ASN A 116 23.76 12.52 -0.74
C ASN A 116 22.68 11.54 -1.24
N LYS A 117 22.70 10.27 -0.79
CA LYS A 117 21.76 9.24 -1.27
C LYS A 117 20.35 9.33 -0.68
N SER A 118 20.17 9.93 0.51
CA SER A 118 18.87 10.00 1.21
C SER A 118 17.93 11.06 0.65
N ASP A 119 18.45 12.23 0.26
CA ASP A 119 17.65 13.33 -0.29
C ASP A 119 17.10 13.02 -1.69
N ILE A 120 17.82 12.16 -2.42
CA ILE A 120 17.46 11.73 -3.77
C ILE A 120 16.12 10.98 -3.75
N HIS A 121 15.90 10.02 -2.84
CA HIS A 121 14.64 9.26 -2.82
C HIS A 121 13.41 10.15 -2.56
N SER A 122 13.50 11.10 -1.63
CA SER A 122 12.40 12.04 -1.38
C SER A 122 12.12 12.95 -2.58
N GLN A 123 13.16 13.41 -3.28
CA GLN A 123 12.99 14.23 -4.47
C GLN A 123 12.47 13.42 -5.67
N ILE A 124 12.91 12.18 -5.81
CA ILE A 124 12.38 11.23 -6.81
C ILE A 124 10.87 11.07 -6.59
N GLN A 125 10.46 10.80 -5.35
CA GLN A 125 9.06 10.62 -5.02
C GLN A 125 8.24 11.89 -5.29
N GLN A 126 8.70 13.05 -4.79
CA GLN A 126 7.99 14.33 -4.98
C GLN A 126 7.87 14.71 -6.46
N LYS A 127 8.92 14.49 -7.25
CA LYS A 127 8.90 14.74 -8.71
C LYS A 127 7.99 13.77 -9.44
N THR A 128 8.01 12.49 -9.05
CA THR A 128 7.12 11.47 -9.63
C THR A 128 5.65 11.84 -9.38
N GLU A 129 5.29 12.18 -8.14
CA GLU A 129 3.95 12.61 -7.79
C GLU A 129 3.51 13.90 -8.50
N ALA A 130 4.43 14.84 -8.72
CA ALA A 130 4.14 16.07 -9.45
C ALA A 130 3.86 15.81 -10.93
N LEU A 131 4.65 14.96 -11.58
CA LEU A 131 4.47 14.58 -12.98
C LEU A 131 3.18 13.79 -13.18
N LEU A 132 2.88 12.82 -12.31
CA LEU A 132 1.65 12.01 -12.42
C LEU A 132 0.35 12.86 -12.37
N ARG A 133 0.39 14.07 -11.80
CA ARG A 133 -0.75 15.01 -11.80
C ARG A 133 -0.99 15.68 -13.15
N GLY A 134 0.03 15.76 -14.00
CA GLY A 134 -0.01 16.38 -15.32
C GLY A 134 -0.38 15.41 -16.45
N ILE A 135 -0.89 14.21 -16.14
CA ILE A 135 -1.26 13.24 -17.16
C ILE A 135 -2.53 13.67 -17.89
N GLU A 136 -2.44 13.70 -19.21
CA GLU A 136 -3.54 13.96 -20.13
C GLU A 136 -3.80 12.72 -21.00
N TYR A 137 -5.07 12.43 -21.28
CA TYR A 137 -5.44 11.35 -22.20
C TYR A 137 -5.59 11.94 -23.60
N VAL A 138 -4.66 11.61 -24.48
CA VAL A 138 -4.50 12.22 -25.80
C VAL A 138 -5.43 11.60 -26.83
N ASP A 139 -5.52 10.26 -26.84
CA ASP A 139 -6.33 9.54 -27.82
C ASP A 139 -6.82 8.19 -27.27
N GLN A 140 -7.83 7.64 -27.93
CA GLN A 140 -8.37 6.32 -27.69
C GLN A 140 -8.75 5.69 -29.03
N TRP A 141 -8.41 4.41 -29.19
CA TRP A 141 -8.78 3.60 -30.34
C TRP A 141 -9.26 2.21 -29.92
N ASN A 142 -10.34 1.74 -30.53
CA ASN A 142 -10.99 0.48 -30.23
C ASN A 142 -10.70 -0.53 -31.35
N ASP A 143 -9.92 -1.57 -31.05
CA ASP A 143 -9.71 -2.69 -31.95
C ASP A 143 -10.92 -3.62 -31.94
N ILE A 144 -11.77 -3.52 -32.96
CA ILE A 144 -12.96 -4.36 -33.10
C ILE A 144 -12.58 -5.84 -33.29
N SER A 145 -11.46 -6.11 -33.99
CA SER A 145 -11.04 -7.48 -34.32
C SER A 145 -10.54 -8.23 -33.10
N GLN A 146 -9.83 -7.53 -32.21
CA GLN A 146 -9.28 -8.08 -30.96
C GLN A 146 -10.13 -7.76 -29.73
N CYS A 147 -11.25 -7.05 -29.92
CA CYS A 147 -12.09 -6.51 -28.87
C CYS A 147 -11.30 -5.81 -27.75
N THR A 148 -10.33 -4.97 -28.13
CA THR A 148 -9.36 -4.34 -27.23
C THR A 148 -9.45 -2.81 -27.32
N VAL A 149 -9.44 -2.11 -26.18
CA VAL A 149 -9.38 -0.64 -26.16
C VAL A 149 -7.96 -0.20 -25.89
N TYR A 150 -7.40 0.57 -26.80
CA TYR A 150 -6.13 1.25 -26.66
C TYR A 150 -6.34 2.69 -26.21
N VAL A 151 -5.54 3.15 -25.25
CA VAL A 151 -5.54 4.53 -24.75
C VAL A 151 -4.12 5.06 -24.81
N LEU A 152 -3.97 6.25 -25.38
CA LEU A 152 -2.73 7.03 -25.35
C LEU A 152 -2.85 8.12 -24.28
N ALA A 153 -1.87 8.18 -23.39
CA ALA A 153 -1.72 9.25 -22.43
C ALA A 153 -0.38 9.96 -22.62
N SER A 154 -0.29 11.22 -22.19
CA SER A 154 0.95 11.99 -22.18
C SER A 154 1.14 12.74 -20.87
N VAL A 155 2.38 13.10 -20.54
CA VAL A 155 2.72 13.98 -19.44
C VAL A 155 3.91 14.86 -19.84
N PRO A 156 3.87 16.18 -19.59
CA PRO A 156 5.01 17.06 -19.86
C PRO A 156 6.15 16.79 -18.87
N LEU A 157 7.39 16.79 -19.37
CA LEU A 157 8.62 16.59 -18.60
C LEU A 157 9.14 17.90 -17.96
N THR A 158 8.65 19.07 -18.38
CA THR A 158 9.05 20.36 -17.82
C THR A 158 8.46 20.57 -16.42
N LEU A 159 9.35 20.71 -15.44
CA LEU A 159 9.03 20.97 -14.02
C LEU A 159 8.62 22.42 -13.71
N GLU A 160 8.58 23.30 -14.71
CA GLU A 160 8.08 24.68 -14.56
C GLU A 160 6.62 24.76 -14.98
N ALA A 161 5.72 24.27 -14.14
CA ALA A 161 4.36 24.78 -14.19
C ALA A 161 4.43 26.24 -13.70
N PRO A 162 3.97 27.25 -14.48
CA PRO A 162 3.75 28.56 -13.94
C PRO A 162 2.67 28.42 -12.88
N VAL A 163 3.03 28.63 -11.61
CA VAL A 163 2.11 28.65 -10.45
C VAL A 163 1.07 29.77 -10.56
N SER A 164 1.08 30.53 -11.65
CA SER A 164 0.13 31.59 -11.94
C SER A 164 -0.64 31.24 -13.21
N GLN A 165 -1.96 31.06 -13.09
CA GLN A 165 -2.99 31.10 -14.15
C GLN A 165 -3.69 29.80 -14.60
N LEU A 166 -3.48 28.64 -13.96
CA LEU A 166 -4.52 27.59 -14.02
C LEU A 166 -5.64 27.93 -13.03
N ARG A 167 -6.62 28.69 -13.52
CA ARG A 167 -7.91 28.90 -12.86
C ARG A 167 -8.50 27.55 -12.49
N MET A 168 -8.68 27.36 -11.19
CA MET A 168 -9.36 26.24 -10.54
C MET A 168 -10.83 26.20 -10.97
N ASN A 169 -11.13 25.61 -12.13
CA ASN A 169 -12.50 25.28 -12.49
C ASN A 169 -12.56 23.78 -12.75
N ASN A 170 -13.21 23.07 -11.82
CA ASN A 170 -13.53 21.63 -11.83
C ASN A 170 -12.49 20.66 -11.23
N VAL A 171 -11.92 21.02 -10.07
CA VAL A 171 -11.60 19.98 -9.08
C VAL A 171 -12.93 19.48 -8.51
N PRO A 172 -13.25 18.17 -8.54
CA PRO A 172 -14.37 17.66 -7.76
C PRO A 172 -14.10 18.06 -6.31
N GLU A 173 -14.95 18.95 -5.78
CA GLU A 173 -14.85 19.42 -4.41
C GLU A 173 -14.68 18.20 -3.50
N LEU A 174 -13.49 18.06 -2.89
CA LEU A 174 -13.21 17.02 -1.90
C LEU A 174 -14.37 17.09 -0.91
N ARG A 175 -15.11 15.99 -0.76
CA ARG A 175 -16.28 15.92 0.13
C ARG A 175 -15.95 16.57 1.46
N GLN A 176 -16.91 17.36 1.97
CA GLN A 176 -16.81 18.10 3.22
C GLN A 176 -16.22 17.20 4.32
N SER A 177 -15.20 17.72 5.00
CA SER A 177 -14.60 17.12 6.19
C SER A 177 -15.67 16.63 7.18
N GLY A 178 -15.46 15.48 7.80
CA GLY A 178 -16.43 14.86 8.70
C GLY A 178 -16.52 13.34 8.53
N ILE A 179 -17.53 12.74 9.14
CA ILE A 179 -17.76 11.29 9.07
C ILE A 179 -18.58 10.98 7.81
N VAL A 180 -18.05 10.09 6.98
CA VAL A 180 -18.77 9.45 5.88
C VAL A 180 -19.05 8.01 6.29
N SER A 181 -20.32 7.70 6.52
CA SER A 181 -20.75 6.41 7.06
C SER A 181 -21.12 5.38 6.01
N ASN A 182 -21.09 4.11 6.42
CA ASN A 182 -21.57 2.96 5.64
C ASN A 182 -20.91 2.84 4.27
N ILE A 183 -19.61 3.13 4.19
CA ILE A 183 -18.85 2.94 2.97
C ILE A 183 -18.56 1.47 2.81
N GLU A 184 -18.96 0.94 1.67
CA GLU A 184 -18.65 -0.41 1.28
C GLU A 184 -17.43 -0.45 0.36
N ALA A 185 -16.50 -1.33 0.68
CA ALA A 185 -15.35 -1.60 -0.16
C ALA A 185 -14.96 -3.06 -0.14
N GLU A 186 -14.25 -3.48 -1.17
CA GLU A 186 -13.75 -4.83 -1.32
C GLU A 186 -12.25 -4.79 -1.59
N GLY A 187 -11.58 -5.88 -1.22
CA GLY A 187 -10.18 -6.11 -1.51
C GLY A 187 -9.94 -7.59 -1.77
N THR A 188 -8.98 -7.88 -2.64
CA THR A 188 -8.55 -9.24 -2.95
C THR A 188 -7.04 -9.37 -2.91
N CYS A 189 -6.53 -10.57 -2.67
CA CYS A 189 -5.11 -10.89 -2.75
C CYS A 189 -4.90 -12.37 -3.14
N LEU A 190 -3.97 -12.61 -4.07
CA LEU A 190 -3.57 -13.96 -4.49
C LEU A 190 -2.56 -14.53 -3.49
N ILE A 191 -2.69 -15.82 -3.17
CA ILE A 191 -1.73 -16.56 -2.36
C ILE A 191 -0.64 -17.11 -3.29
N GLU A 192 0.26 -16.23 -3.74
CA GLU A 192 1.36 -16.55 -4.65
C GLU A 192 2.67 -16.02 -4.06
N GLY A 193 3.55 -16.91 -3.58
CA GLY A 193 4.83 -16.51 -2.98
C GLY A 193 4.72 -15.84 -1.61
N ILE A 194 3.52 -15.76 -1.03
CA ILE A 194 3.24 -15.19 0.31
C ILE A 194 2.42 -16.16 1.16
N SER A 195 2.40 -15.94 2.48
CA SER A 195 1.60 -16.78 3.38
C SER A 195 0.09 -16.47 3.25
N PRO A 196 -0.81 -17.43 3.58
CA PRO A 196 -2.26 -17.17 3.60
C PRO A 196 -2.65 -16.03 4.54
N ASP A 197 -2.02 -15.94 5.71
CA ASP A 197 -2.26 -14.88 6.69
C ASP A 197 -1.85 -13.52 6.12
N GLN A 198 -0.69 -13.45 5.47
CA GLN A 198 -0.21 -12.24 4.79
C GLN A 198 -1.13 -11.83 3.64
N ALA A 199 -1.63 -12.78 2.84
CA ALA A 199 -2.58 -12.51 1.79
C ALA A 199 -3.91 -11.97 2.34
N GLN A 200 -4.40 -12.48 3.47
CA GLN A 200 -5.56 -11.91 4.17
C GLN A 200 -5.30 -10.47 4.59
N THR A 201 -4.17 -10.21 5.26
CA THR A 201 -3.79 -8.86 5.67
C THR A 201 -3.76 -7.91 4.46
N ILE A 202 -3.13 -8.30 3.35
CA ILE A 202 -3.10 -7.47 2.14
C ILE A 202 -4.51 -7.22 1.58
N ALA A 203 -5.38 -8.24 1.56
CA ALA A 203 -6.75 -8.10 1.07
C ALA A 203 -7.57 -7.10 1.92
N ILE A 204 -7.50 -7.18 3.25
CA ILE A 204 -8.22 -6.24 4.14
C ILE A 204 -7.67 -4.83 4.00
N GLN A 205 -6.34 -4.69 3.89
CA GLN A 205 -5.71 -3.40 3.70
C GLN A 205 -6.11 -2.75 2.37
N ARG A 206 -6.18 -3.52 1.28
CA ARG A 206 -6.73 -3.05 0.00
C ARG A 206 -8.17 -2.56 0.12
N ALA A 207 -9.02 -3.31 0.84
CA ALA A 207 -10.41 -2.91 1.07
C ALA A 207 -10.49 -1.58 1.85
N ARG A 208 -9.66 -1.39 2.88
CA ARG A 208 -9.59 -0.16 3.69
C ARG A 208 -9.14 1.05 2.88
N ALA A 209 -8.06 0.93 2.10
CA ALA A 209 -7.63 2.03 1.23
C ALA A 209 -8.71 2.38 0.19
N SER A 210 -9.36 1.37 -0.39
CA SER A 210 -10.49 1.57 -1.31
C SER A 210 -11.63 2.33 -0.63
N ALA A 211 -12.01 1.97 0.59
CA ALA A 211 -13.03 2.68 1.36
C ALA A 211 -12.66 4.14 1.65
N ILE A 212 -11.42 4.41 2.09
CA ILE A 212 -10.97 5.77 2.39
C ILE A 212 -10.97 6.63 1.12
N ARG A 213 -10.50 6.10 -0.01
CA ARG A 213 -10.53 6.81 -1.30
C ARG A 213 -11.96 7.14 -1.71
N LYS A 214 -12.88 6.16 -1.61
CA LYS A 214 -14.32 6.38 -1.83
C LYS A 214 -14.88 7.47 -0.90
N ALA A 215 -14.49 7.47 0.37
CA ALA A 215 -14.89 8.50 1.35
C ALA A 215 -14.48 9.89 0.88
N CYS A 216 -13.22 10.02 0.46
CA CYS A 216 -12.64 11.27 -0.03
C CYS A 216 -13.15 11.69 -1.42
N GLY A 217 -14.04 10.93 -2.06
CA GLY A 217 -14.48 11.21 -3.43
C GLY A 217 -13.38 11.00 -4.48
N ILE A 218 -12.31 10.28 -4.14
CA ILE A 218 -11.27 9.88 -5.08
C ILE A 218 -11.82 8.66 -5.83
N GLU A 219 -12.25 8.87 -7.07
CA GLU A 219 -12.75 7.78 -7.91
C GLU A 219 -11.60 6.84 -8.25
N MET A 220 -11.71 5.59 -7.80
CA MET A 220 -10.83 4.52 -8.29
C MET A 220 -11.26 4.20 -9.72
N LYS A 221 -10.51 4.68 -10.71
CA LYS A 221 -10.54 4.02 -12.02
C LYS A 221 -9.99 2.60 -11.79
N GLY A 222 -10.71 1.59 -12.28
CA GLY A 222 -10.73 0.22 -11.72
C GLY A 222 -9.50 -0.69 -11.91
N ALA A 223 -9.43 -1.72 -11.07
CA ALA A 223 -8.54 -2.88 -11.19
C ALA A 223 -7.03 -2.56 -11.25
N GLN A 224 -6.52 -1.99 -10.17
CA GLN A 224 -5.10 -2.08 -9.86
C GLN A 224 -4.84 -3.46 -9.23
N VAL A 225 -4.84 -4.51 -10.06
CA VAL A 225 -4.24 -5.81 -9.73
C VAL A 225 -2.78 -5.69 -10.13
N VAL A 226 -1.94 -5.24 -9.19
CA VAL A 226 -0.48 -5.24 -9.38
C VAL A 226 0.13 -5.98 -8.19
N LYS A 227 1.10 -6.84 -8.49
CA LYS A 227 1.62 -7.88 -7.60
C LYS A 227 2.62 -7.41 -6.53
N ASP A 228 2.83 -6.10 -6.34
CA ASP A 228 4.03 -5.61 -5.65
C ASP A 228 3.81 -4.76 -4.38
N SER A 229 4.84 -4.76 -3.53
CA SER A 229 5.02 -4.00 -2.28
C SER A 229 4.78 -2.48 -2.42
N THR A 230 4.90 -1.94 -3.62
CA THR A 230 4.54 -0.56 -3.98
C THR A 230 3.07 -0.24 -3.67
N MET A 231 2.16 -1.23 -3.69
CA MET A 231 0.77 -1.04 -3.29
C MET A 231 0.58 -0.85 -1.79
N VAL A 232 1.41 -1.49 -0.94
CA VAL A 232 1.31 -1.34 0.51
C VAL A 232 1.65 0.10 0.89
N LEU A 233 2.60 0.72 0.20
CA LEU A 233 2.94 2.13 0.38
C LEU A 233 1.75 3.04 0.02
N ASP A 234 1.13 2.85 -1.14
CA ASP A 234 -0.06 3.61 -1.57
C ASP A 234 -1.25 3.45 -0.63
N PHE A 235 -1.35 2.27 -0.03
CA PHE A 235 -2.36 1.95 0.97
C PHE A 235 -2.09 2.69 2.28
N ILE A 236 -0.86 2.59 2.83
CA ILE A 236 -0.45 3.27 4.06
C ILE A 236 -0.63 4.77 3.89
N GLN A 237 -0.21 5.34 2.75
CA GLN A 237 -0.39 6.76 2.45
C GLN A 237 -1.86 7.19 2.40
N SER A 238 -2.78 6.29 2.00
CA SER A 238 -4.22 6.60 2.00
C SER A 238 -4.74 6.90 3.41
N TYR A 239 -4.10 6.41 4.47
CA TYR A 239 -4.45 6.71 5.85
C TYR A 239 -4.26 8.16 6.26
N SER A 240 -3.35 8.88 5.61
CA SER A 240 -3.23 10.33 5.82
C SER A 240 -4.44 11.12 5.28
N LYS A 241 -5.32 10.49 4.48
CA LYS A 241 -6.48 11.15 3.84
C LYS A 241 -7.77 10.93 4.62
N GLY A 242 -7.87 9.87 5.43
CA GLY A 242 -9.04 9.57 6.23
C GLY A 242 -8.82 8.38 7.15
N TYR A 243 -9.56 8.34 8.25
CA TYR A 243 -9.38 7.39 9.35
C TYR A 243 -10.61 6.50 9.50
N ILE A 244 -10.43 5.19 9.48
CA ILE A 244 -11.52 4.23 9.71
C ILE A 244 -11.86 4.23 11.20
N THR A 245 -13.09 4.58 11.54
CA THR A 245 -13.56 4.72 12.93
C THR A 245 -14.51 3.60 13.37
N LYS A 246 -15.10 2.90 12.41
CA LYS A 246 -15.84 1.65 12.61
C LYS A 246 -15.57 0.74 11.42
N GLU A 247 -15.47 -0.55 11.68
CA GLU A 247 -15.23 -1.56 10.66
C GLU A 247 -16.04 -2.81 10.94
N LYS A 248 -16.70 -3.32 9.91
CA LYS A 248 -17.30 -4.65 9.88
C LYS A 248 -16.75 -5.41 8.70
N VAL A 249 -16.07 -6.51 8.97
CA VAL A 249 -15.40 -7.35 7.98
C VAL A 249 -16.28 -8.56 7.65
N ARG A 250 -16.40 -8.87 6.35
CA ARG A 250 -17.01 -10.10 5.85
C ARG A 250 -16.06 -10.77 4.88
N TRP A 251 -15.57 -11.94 5.26
CA TRP A 251 -14.77 -12.79 4.40
C TRP A 251 -15.67 -13.61 3.49
N TYR A 252 -15.31 -13.70 2.21
CA TYR A 252 -15.89 -14.66 1.28
C TYR A 252 -15.09 -15.97 1.32
N PRO A 253 -15.68 -17.09 0.86
CA PRO A 253 -14.93 -18.31 0.61
C PRO A 253 -13.73 -18.03 -0.31
N VAL A 254 -12.60 -18.68 -0.02
CA VAL A 254 -11.39 -18.59 -0.86
C VAL A 254 -11.75 -19.05 -2.27
N LYS A 255 -11.42 -18.22 -3.26
CA LYS A 255 -11.66 -18.52 -4.68
C LYS A 255 -10.40 -19.09 -5.31
N GLN A 256 -10.59 -19.79 -6.43
CA GLN A 256 -9.49 -20.14 -7.32
C GLN A 256 -9.45 -19.13 -8.46
N PHE A 257 -8.29 -18.54 -8.67
CA PHE A 257 -7.99 -17.66 -9.79
C PHE A 257 -7.03 -18.41 -10.72
N GLN A 258 -7.41 -18.52 -11.99
CA GLN A 258 -6.59 -19.15 -13.02
C GLN A 258 -6.43 -18.16 -14.17
N GLU A 259 -5.21 -17.68 -14.41
CA GLU A 259 -4.92 -16.68 -15.44
C GLU A 259 -5.15 -17.23 -16.86
N SER A 260 -4.77 -18.49 -17.08
CA SER A 260 -5.00 -19.23 -18.32
C SER A 260 -5.13 -20.72 -18.01
N LEU A 261 -5.80 -21.47 -18.90
CA LEU A 261 -6.00 -22.93 -18.74
C LEU A 261 -4.68 -23.70 -18.61
N ASP A 262 -3.59 -23.16 -19.17
CA ASP A 262 -2.26 -23.77 -19.17
C ASP A 262 -1.48 -23.52 -17.86
N LYS A 263 -1.97 -22.65 -16.98
CA LYS A 263 -1.36 -22.37 -15.67
C LYS A 263 -2.19 -23.01 -14.56
N PRO A 264 -1.56 -23.54 -13.50
CA PRO A 264 -2.32 -24.05 -12.37
C PRO A 264 -3.13 -22.93 -11.69
N PRO A 265 -4.32 -23.23 -11.14
CA PRO A 265 -5.09 -22.25 -10.38
C PRO A 265 -4.35 -21.86 -9.10
N VAL A 266 -4.42 -20.57 -8.76
CA VAL A 266 -3.88 -19.97 -7.55
C VAL A 266 -5.05 -19.59 -6.63
N LEU A 267 -4.86 -19.70 -5.32
CA LEU A 267 -5.90 -19.31 -4.35
C LEU A 267 -5.98 -17.79 -4.22
N GLU A 268 -7.19 -17.26 -4.05
CA GLU A 268 -7.48 -15.84 -3.85
C GLU A 268 -8.30 -15.63 -2.57
N HIS A 269 -7.80 -14.76 -1.68
CA HIS A 269 -8.59 -14.21 -0.59
C HIS A 269 -9.41 -13.02 -1.08
N HIS A 270 -10.70 -12.99 -0.74
CA HIS A 270 -11.62 -11.90 -1.06
C HIS A 270 -12.36 -11.46 0.21
N VAL A 271 -12.32 -10.15 0.47
CA VAL A 271 -12.99 -9.54 1.63
C VAL A 271 -13.85 -8.37 1.20
N ARG A 272 -14.98 -8.21 1.89
CA ARG A 272 -15.82 -7.03 1.84
C ARG A 272 -15.88 -6.40 3.22
N ILE A 273 -15.72 -5.09 3.27
CA ILE A 273 -15.84 -4.30 4.50
C ILE A 273 -16.96 -3.28 4.38
N LEU A 274 -17.60 -3.00 5.52
CA LEU A 274 -18.49 -1.87 5.72
C LEU A 274 -17.90 -0.99 6.80
N VAL A 275 -17.59 0.26 6.47
CA VAL A 275 -16.82 1.15 7.36
C VAL A 275 -17.42 2.55 7.49
N ASP A 276 -17.13 3.18 8.63
CA ASP A 276 -17.29 4.63 8.81
C ASP A 276 -15.90 5.28 8.69
N VAL A 277 -15.73 6.22 7.76
CA VAL A 277 -14.46 6.93 7.56
C VAL A 277 -14.61 8.38 8.00
N TYR A 278 -13.74 8.82 8.89
CA TYR A 278 -13.61 10.22 9.25
C TYR A 278 -12.57 10.91 8.38
N ILE A 279 -12.97 11.98 7.71
CA ILE A 279 -12.11 12.81 6.86
C ILE A 279 -11.74 14.07 7.65
N PRO A 280 -10.47 14.25 8.04
CA PRO A 280 -10.06 15.41 8.83
C PRO A 280 -10.27 16.72 8.06
N LYS A 281 -10.62 17.78 8.81
CA LYS A 281 -10.55 19.16 8.33
C LYS A 281 -9.08 19.48 8.13
N LYS A 282 -8.57 19.38 6.90
CA LYS A 282 -7.20 19.81 6.57
C LYS A 282 -7.03 21.29 6.89
N ARG A 283 -6.55 21.57 8.10
CA ARG A 283 -5.98 22.86 8.46
C ARG A 283 -4.57 22.92 7.86
N SER A 284 -4.10 24.13 7.57
CA SER A 284 -2.69 24.33 7.23
C SER A 284 -1.83 23.71 8.33
N ASP A 285 -0.77 22.98 7.94
CA ASP A 285 0.16 22.36 8.88
C ASP A 285 0.63 23.42 9.88
N GLN A 286 0.19 23.27 11.14
CA GLN A 286 0.39 24.30 12.14
C GLN A 286 1.80 24.23 12.71
N THR A 287 2.44 23.07 12.59
CA THR A 287 3.71 22.70 13.23
C THR A 287 4.88 22.75 12.25
N PHE A 288 4.62 22.65 10.95
CA PHE A 288 5.63 22.37 9.92
C PHE A 288 6.44 21.12 10.27
N LEU A 289 5.75 20.05 10.64
CA LEU A 289 6.36 18.80 11.07
C LEU A 289 7.11 18.16 9.90
N THR A 290 8.39 17.87 10.12
CA THR A 290 9.22 17.03 9.26
C THR A 290 9.71 15.84 10.07
N ALA A 291 9.76 14.69 9.42
CA ALA A 291 10.25 13.47 10.04
C ALA A 291 10.94 12.62 8.97
N THR A 292 12.08 12.02 9.32
CA THR A 292 12.88 11.18 8.42
C THR A 292 13.46 9.99 9.17
N LEU A 293 13.55 8.86 8.47
CA LEU A 293 14.30 7.70 8.92
C LEU A 293 15.69 7.69 8.28
N ASN A 294 16.66 7.11 8.97
CA ASN A 294 18.01 6.91 8.46
C ASN A 294 18.07 5.95 7.26
N LYS A 295 17.14 4.99 7.18
CA LYS A 295 16.97 4.06 6.06
C LYS A 295 15.49 3.80 5.81
N SER A 296 15.15 3.33 4.62
CA SER A 296 13.81 2.84 4.26
C SER A 296 13.72 1.32 4.29
N VAL A 297 14.85 0.61 4.38
CA VAL A 297 14.94 -0.85 4.41
C VAL A 297 15.88 -1.27 5.52
N PHE A 298 15.44 -2.21 6.35
CA PHE A 298 16.16 -2.72 7.50
C PHE A 298 16.26 -4.24 7.44
N SER A 299 17.40 -4.78 7.88
CA SER A 299 17.56 -6.21 8.14
C SER A 299 17.47 -6.48 9.64
N GLY A 300 17.13 -7.72 10.02
CA GLY A 300 17.08 -8.13 11.43
C GLY A 300 18.33 -7.70 12.25
N GLY A 301 18.08 -6.99 13.35
CA GLY A 301 19.11 -6.45 14.25
C GLY A 301 19.72 -5.10 13.82
N GLU A 302 19.29 -4.51 12.70
CA GLU A 302 19.67 -3.14 12.36
C GLU A 302 18.90 -2.13 13.21
N CYS A 303 19.54 -1.00 13.51
CA CYS A 303 18.95 0.10 14.27
C CYS A 303 18.38 1.17 13.33
N ALA A 304 17.09 1.46 13.51
CA ALA A 304 16.42 2.60 12.92
C ALA A 304 16.55 3.83 13.84
N THR A 305 16.88 4.96 13.23
CA THR A 305 16.91 6.27 13.89
C THR A 305 15.89 7.16 13.21
N LEU A 306 14.88 7.57 13.96
CA LEU A 306 13.89 8.55 13.53
C LEU A 306 14.34 9.95 13.96
N SER A 307 14.47 10.87 13.00
CA SER A 307 14.70 12.29 13.25
C SER A 307 13.42 13.07 13.01
N ILE A 308 12.98 13.86 14.00
CA ILE A 308 11.76 14.67 13.94
C ILE A 308 12.14 16.13 14.19
N GLN A 309 11.57 17.05 13.41
CA GLN A 309 11.75 18.47 13.61
C GLN A 309 10.42 19.21 13.38
N SER A 310 10.24 20.33 14.08
CA SER A 310 9.09 21.21 13.91
C SER A 310 9.56 22.66 13.98
N LYS A 311 8.90 23.57 13.26
CA LYS A 311 9.19 25.01 13.34
C LYS A 311 8.55 25.69 14.56
N LYS A 312 7.71 24.98 15.31
CA LYS A 312 7.04 25.48 16.52
C LYS A 312 7.23 24.50 17.66
N ALA A 313 7.05 25.00 18.88
CA ALA A 313 6.98 24.14 20.04
C ALA A 313 5.70 23.32 19.95
N CYS A 314 5.81 22.00 20.06
CA CYS A 314 4.66 21.11 19.93
C CYS A 314 4.87 19.84 20.74
N GLN A 315 3.77 19.23 21.19
CA GLN A 315 3.81 17.88 21.71
C GLN A 315 3.85 16.92 20.54
N VAL A 316 4.64 15.85 20.63
CA VAL A 316 4.75 14.83 19.59
C VAL A 316 4.41 13.45 20.14
N ALA A 317 3.75 12.64 19.31
CA ALA A 317 3.62 11.21 19.53
C ALA A 317 4.07 10.46 18.28
N VAL A 318 4.67 9.29 18.51
CA VAL A 318 5.18 8.41 17.47
C VAL A 318 4.59 7.03 17.71
N PHE A 319 4.00 6.47 16.67
CA PHE A 319 3.39 5.16 16.69
C PHE A 319 4.05 4.28 15.62
N ASN A 320 4.28 3.01 15.93
CA ASN A 320 4.59 2.00 14.92
C ASN A 320 3.29 1.32 14.49
N ILE A 321 2.99 1.37 13.20
CA ILE A 321 1.96 0.57 12.53
C ILE A 321 2.69 -0.67 11.99
N MET A 322 2.43 -1.80 12.64
CA MET A 322 3.08 -3.08 12.37
C MET A 322 2.42 -3.80 11.20
N ALA A 323 3.11 -4.79 10.63
CA ALA A 323 2.64 -5.54 9.47
C ALA A 323 1.42 -6.44 9.78
N ASP A 324 1.13 -6.72 11.05
CA ASP A 324 0.01 -7.52 11.54
C ASP A 324 -1.20 -6.67 11.97
N ASP A 325 -1.31 -5.43 11.47
CA ASP A 325 -2.38 -4.46 11.77
C ASP A 325 -2.44 -3.97 13.21
N HIS A 326 -1.41 -4.22 14.03
CA HIS A 326 -1.31 -3.61 15.34
C HIS A 326 -0.61 -2.26 15.28
N VAL A 327 -0.99 -1.38 16.22
CA VAL A 327 -0.38 -0.08 16.41
C VAL A 327 0.13 0.04 17.84
N MET A 328 1.40 0.38 17.98
CA MET A 328 2.05 0.58 19.27
C MET A 328 2.58 2.00 19.38
N MET A 329 2.35 2.66 20.52
CA MET A 329 2.97 3.95 20.78
C MET A 329 4.43 3.78 21.20
N LEU A 330 5.34 4.35 20.42
CA LEU A 330 6.78 4.38 20.70
C LEU A 330 7.18 5.64 21.49
N HIS A 331 6.39 6.70 21.37
CA HIS A 331 6.63 7.97 22.06
C HIS A 331 5.30 8.71 22.27
N PRO A 332 5.03 9.31 23.45
CA PRO A 332 5.88 9.34 24.65
C PRO A 332 6.12 7.96 25.25
N HIS A 333 7.15 7.81 26.08
CA HIS A 333 7.43 6.56 26.79
C HIS A 333 8.01 6.90 28.18
N PRO A 334 7.75 6.12 29.25
CA PRO A 334 8.25 6.43 30.61
C PRO A 334 9.77 6.66 30.67
N MET A 335 10.55 5.94 29.87
CA MET A 335 12.01 6.09 29.77
C MET A 335 12.47 7.23 28.86
N ARG A 336 11.55 7.88 28.14
CA ARG A 336 11.81 9.04 27.26
C ARG A 336 10.71 10.10 27.50
N PRO A 337 10.78 10.83 28.64
CA PRO A 337 9.69 11.67 29.10
C PRO A 337 9.54 13.00 28.34
N LEU A 338 10.49 13.35 27.46
CA LEU A 338 10.43 14.59 26.69
C LEU A 338 9.29 14.52 25.65
N LYS A 339 8.12 15.07 25.97
CA LYS A 339 6.96 15.10 25.07
C LYS A 339 6.98 16.25 24.08
N THR A 340 7.71 17.31 24.42
CA THR A 340 7.67 18.59 23.71
C THR A 340 8.90 18.77 22.85
N LEU A 341 8.68 18.93 21.55
CA LEU A 341 9.70 19.36 20.60
C LEU A 341 9.95 20.85 20.75
N LEU A 342 11.23 21.23 20.75
CA LEU A 342 11.63 22.63 20.68
C LEU A 342 11.67 23.08 19.22
N PRO A 343 11.27 24.33 18.91
CA PRO A 343 11.33 24.87 17.56
C PRO A 343 12.72 24.72 16.94
N ASN A 344 12.76 24.20 15.72
CA ASN A 344 13.95 23.99 14.89
C ASN A 344 15.03 23.10 15.54
N HIS A 345 14.75 22.44 16.65
CA HIS A 345 15.68 21.50 17.26
C HIS A 345 15.31 20.07 16.85
N PRO A 346 16.22 19.33 16.18
CA PRO A 346 15.94 17.95 15.80
C PRO A 346 15.86 17.07 17.06
N PHE A 347 14.76 16.35 17.20
CA PHE A 347 14.59 15.31 18.19
C PHE A 347 14.81 13.95 17.55
N LYS A 348 15.60 13.10 18.22
CA LYS A 348 15.93 11.77 17.72
C LYS A 348 15.31 10.70 18.61
N ILE A 349 14.71 9.70 17.96
CA ILE A 349 14.40 8.43 18.58
C ILE A 349 15.36 7.42 17.98
N ASP A 350 16.37 7.07 18.78
CA ASP A 350 17.32 6.01 18.48
C ASP A 350 16.87 4.68 19.09
N ASN A 351 17.56 3.60 18.73
CA ASN A 351 17.33 2.25 19.25
C ASN A 351 15.93 1.70 18.92
N LEU A 352 15.42 2.06 17.74
CA LEU A 352 14.29 1.36 17.15
C LEU A 352 14.86 0.13 16.44
N TYR A 353 14.38 -1.06 16.78
CA TYR A 353 14.83 -2.32 16.18
C TYR A 353 13.66 -2.94 15.44
N PRO A 354 13.48 -2.63 14.15
CA PRO A 354 12.49 -3.30 13.32
C PRO A 354 12.81 -4.79 13.23
N GLU A 355 11.80 -5.62 13.47
CA GLU A 355 11.91 -7.07 13.31
C GLU A 355 10.73 -7.57 12.47
N PRO A 356 10.98 -8.45 11.48
CA PRO A 356 9.89 -9.04 10.72
C PRO A 356 9.10 -9.99 11.64
N LEU A 357 7.83 -10.21 11.31
CA LEU A 357 6.96 -11.14 12.03
C LEU A 357 7.60 -12.54 12.05
N ALA A 358 7.33 -13.30 13.11
CA ALA A 358 8.02 -14.57 13.41
C ALA A 358 7.96 -15.61 12.27
N LYS A 359 7.02 -15.50 11.34
CA LYS A 359 6.85 -16.42 10.19
C LYS A 359 7.11 -15.77 8.83
N GLU A 360 7.52 -14.52 8.80
CA GLU A 360 7.66 -13.75 7.56
C GLU A 360 9.13 -13.37 7.33
N ASN A 361 9.52 -13.40 6.06
CA ASN A 361 10.88 -13.03 5.63
C ASN A 361 10.98 -11.56 5.25
N HIS A 362 9.84 -10.90 5.04
CA HIS A 362 9.73 -9.54 4.55
C HIS A 362 8.41 -8.91 5.00
N ASN A 363 8.51 -7.74 5.63
CA ASN A 363 7.40 -6.97 6.13
C ASN A 363 7.48 -5.53 5.68
N VAL A 364 6.32 -4.89 5.55
CA VAL A 364 6.21 -3.44 5.38
C VAL A 364 5.50 -2.87 6.60
N GLU A 365 6.13 -1.90 7.24
CA GLU A 365 5.63 -1.22 8.43
C GLU A 365 5.66 0.31 8.21
N ALA A 366 5.09 1.05 9.16
CA ALA A 366 5.15 2.50 9.10
C ALA A 366 5.20 3.17 10.47
N LEU A 367 5.92 4.27 10.54
CA LEU A 367 5.86 5.21 11.65
C LEU A 367 4.81 6.28 11.36
N PHE A 368 3.79 6.35 12.21
CA PHE A 368 2.83 7.44 12.23
C PHE A 368 3.25 8.44 13.30
N ILE A 369 3.64 9.64 12.87
CA ILE A 369 4.07 10.73 13.74
C ILE A 369 2.97 11.78 13.72
N CYS A 370 2.51 12.20 14.88
CA CYS A 370 1.58 13.31 14.98
C CYS A 370 2.07 14.33 16.02
N ALA A 371 1.80 15.60 15.75
CA ALA A 371 2.20 16.70 16.61
C ALA A 371 1.07 17.69 16.81
N SER A 372 0.94 18.25 18.01
CA SER A 372 0.02 19.34 18.32
C SER A 372 0.75 20.51 18.96
N VAL A 373 0.55 21.71 18.42
CA VAL A 373 1.01 22.99 19.02
C VAL A 373 0.22 23.35 20.28
N SER A 374 -0.93 22.72 20.49
CA SER A 374 -1.81 23.03 21.61
C SER A 374 -1.61 22.03 22.73
N ASN A 375 -1.68 22.49 23.98
CA ASN A 375 -1.82 21.60 25.14
C ASN A 375 -3.21 20.94 25.23
N GLN A 376 -4.04 21.05 24.18
CA GLN A 376 -5.38 20.46 24.14
C GLN A 376 -5.35 18.96 23.85
N VAL A 377 -4.24 18.45 23.29
CA VAL A 377 -4.06 17.03 23.01
C VAL A 377 -3.11 16.46 24.06
N ASN A 378 -3.59 15.47 24.81
CA ASN A 378 -2.75 14.69 25.71
C ASN A 378 -2.64 13.27 25.15
N PHE A 379 -1.55 12.99 24.44
CA PHE A 379 -1.35 11.70 23.77
C PHE A 379 -1.33 10.53 24.74
N ASP A 380 -0.66 10.66 25.90
CA ASP A 380 -0.60 9.58 26.91
C ASP A 380 -1.96 9.22 27.51
N ALA A 381 -2.85 10.20 27.64
CA ALA A 381 -4.20 9.96 28.14
C ALA A 381 -5.10 9.27 27.10
N LEU A 382 -4.81 9.49 25.81
CA LEU A 382 -5.61 8.97 24.70
C LEU A 382 -5.15 7.58 24.26
N PHE A 383 -3.84 7.34 24.31
CA PHE A 383 -3.20 6.13 23.83
C PHE A 383 -2.44 5.45 24.96
N PRO A 384 -2.81 4.21 25.32
CA PRO A 384 -2.10 3.48 26.36
C PRO A 384 -0.66 3.21 25.94
N ASN A 385 0.29 3.50 26.85
CA ASN A 385 1.68 3.10 26.70
C ASN A 385 1.78 1.56 26.70
N ASP A 386 2.72 1.02 25.91
CA ASP A 386 3.11 -0.40 25.91
C ASP A 386 1.95 -1.39 25.64
N THR A 387 0.86 -0.92 25.03
CA THR A 387 -0.29 -1.74 24.69
C THR A 387 -0.48 -1.75 23.18
N LEU A 388 -0.54 -2.95 22.60
CA LEU A 388 -0.90 -3.13 21.20
C LEU A 388 -2.37 -2.76 21.01
N MET A 389 -2.64 -1.82 20.13
CA MET A 389 -4.00 -1.47 19.70
C MET A 389 -4.26 -2.08 18.34
N THR A 390 -5.51 -2.46 18.08
CA THR A 390 -5.91 -2.74 16.71
C THR A 390 -5.84 -1.46 15.88
N PHE A 391 -5.60 -1.61 14.58
CA PHE A 391 -5.64 -0.51 13.61
C PHE A 391 -6.89 0.39 13.77
N VAL A 392 -8.07 -0.22 13.87
CA VAL A 392 -9.35 0.48 13.97
C VAL A 392 -9.48 1.22 15.29
N ASP A 393 -9.07 0.62 16.41
CA ASP A 393 -9.13 1.27 17.72
C ASP A 393 -8.20 2.49 17.80
N PHE A 394 -7.01 2.37 17.23
CA PHE A 394 -6.06 3.48 17.11
C PHE A 394 -6.68 4.64 16.33
N PHE A 395 -7.16 4.39 15.11
CA PHE A 395 -7.69 5.46 14.25
C PHE A 395 -9.03 6.03 14.74
N LYS A 396 -9.85 5.23 15.43
CA LYS A 396 -11.04 5.72 16.15
C LYS A 396 -10.68 6.71 17.26
N ARG A 397 -9.57 6.49 17.97
CA ARG A 397 -9.06 7.44 18.99
C ARG A 397 -8.46 8.67 18.32
N TYR A 398 -7.59 8.47 17.32
CA TYR A 398 -6.90 9.54 16.62
C TYR A 398 -7.87 10.49 15.90
N ALA A 399 -8.93 9.98 15.28
CA ALA A 399 -9.95 10.78 14.60
C ALA A 399 -10.59 11.87 15.50
N LYS A 400 -10.61 11.67 16.83
CA LYS A 400 -11.13 12.67 17.79
C LYS A 400 -10.23 13.91 17.91
N ILE A 401 -8.95 13.77 17.59
CA ILE A 401 -7.93 14.82 17.75
C ILE A 401 -7.26 15.21 16.43
N ALA A 402 -7.57 14.55 15.32
CA ALA A 402 -6.89 14.73 14.05
C ALA A 402 -6.96 16.19 13.55
N ASP A 403 -8.09 16.87 13.72
CA ASP A 403 -8.27 18.29 13.36
C ASP A 403 -7.37 19.26 14.16
N LEU A 404 -6.75 18.78 15.25
CA LEU A 404 -5.86 19.54 16.13
C LEU A 404 -4.39 19.15 15.96
N CYS A 405 -4.11 18.20 15.07
CA CYS A 405 -2.79 17.63 14.88
C CYS A 405 -2.26 17.90 13.48
N SER A 406 -0.95 17.88 13.34
CA SER A 406 -0.24 17.72 12.08
C SER A 406 0.42 16.35 12.09
N ASP A 407 0.15 15.53 11.08
CA ASP A 407 0.68 14.18 10.98
C ASP A 407 1.60 13.95 9.77
N ARG A 408 2.49 12.97 9.95
CA ARG A 408 3.39 12.43 8.96
C ARG A 408 3.42 10.92 9.09
N LEU A 409 3.54 10.26 7.95
CA LEU A 409 3.57 8.82 7.85
C LEU A 409 4.82 8.43 7.06
N ILE A 410 5.68 7.62 7.67
CA ILE A 410 6.94 7.16 7.07
C ILE A 410 6.90 5.65 7.01
N THR A 411 6.92 5.11 5.80
CA THR A 411 6.97 3.67 5.55
C THR A 411 8.39 3.16 5.55
N TYR A 412 8.57 1.91 5.97
CA TYR A 412 9.84 1.21 5.88
C TYR A 412 9.62 -0.31 5.70
N GLU A 413 10.64 -0.99 5.22
CA GLU A 413 10.63 -2.44 5.00
C GLU A 413 11.59 -3.13 5.96
N VAL A 414 11.25 -4.35 6.36
CA VAL A 414 12.06 -5.18 7.27
C VAL A 414 12.25 -6.57 6.66
N PHE A 415 13.50 -7.00 6.53
CA PHE A 415 13.87 -8.31 6.02
C PHE A 415 14.48 -9.19 7.11
N ARG A 416 14.14 -10.48 7.06
CA ARG A 416 14.83 -11.50 7.83
C ARG A 416 16.20 -11.76 7.20
N LYS A 417 17.24 -11.85 8.03
CA LYS A 417 18.59 -12.22 7.59
C LYS A 417 18.69 -13.69 7.23
#